data_AF-A0A7N8Y6S4-F1
#
_entry.id   AF-A0A7N8Y6S4-F1
#
_cell.length_a   1.000
_cell.length_b   1.000
_cell.length_c   1.000
_cell.angle_alpha   90.00
_cell.angle_beta   90.00
_cell.angle_gamma   90.00
#
_symmetry.space_group_name_H-M   'P 1'
#
loop_
_entity.id
_entity.type
_entity.pdbx_description
1 polymer ?
#
loop_
_entity_poly.entity_id
_entity_poly.type
_entity_poly.pdbx_seq_one_letter_code
_entity_poly.pdbx_strand_id
1 'polypeptide(L)'
;MKDKLRKWREDNCRNSEQIVDVGEELISEHASKLGDDIWIIYEQVMIAALDCSRDDLALTCLQELRKQFPDSHRVKRLAGMRLEALERYDEASKHYDAILQDDPTNTAARKRKISILKAQGKNSEAIRELNDYGKAAFCLEELMMTNPHNHLYCEQYAEVKYTQGGLENLELSRKYFAQALRLNNRNMRALFGLYMSASHIAASPKVSAKVKKDNMKYAAWAATQINRAYKLAGRGTKENKYSMKAVEEMLESMQITMS
;
A
#
# COMPACT_ATOMS: atom_id res chain seq x y z
N MET A 1 35.27 -15.98 -9.13
CA MET A 1 34.72 -15.07 -8.10
C MET A 1 33.54 -14.26 -8.63
N LYS A 2 33.72 -13.49 -9.71
CA LYS A 2 32.65 -12.74 -10.40
C LYS A 2 31.36 -13.54 -10.69
N ASP A 3 31.47 -14.75 -11.25
CA ASP A 3 30.29 -15.57 -11.60
C ASP A 3 29.53 -16.07 -10.35
N LYS A 4 30.22 -16.27 -9.22
CA LYS A 4 29.57 -16.63 -7.95
C LYS A 4 28.71 -15.48 -7.45
N LEU A 5 29.25 -14.26 -7.45
CA LEU A 5 28.50 -13.06 -7.07
C LEU A 5 27.29 -12.82 -7.98
N ARG A 6 27.45 -13.01 -9.29
CA ARG A 6 26.35 -12.95 -10.26
C ARG A 6 25.26 -13.96 -9.93
N LYS A 7 25.63 -15.23 -9.72
CA LYS A 7 24.69 -16.29 -9.36
C LYS A 7 23.93 -15.98 -8.07
N TRP A 8 24.61 -15.52 -7.01
CA TRP A 8 23.92 -15.14 -5.77
C TRP A 8 22.96 -13.97 -5.93
N ARG A 9 23.22 -13.04 -6.86
CA ARG A 9 22.27 -11.98 -7.23
C ARG A 9 21.04 -12.52 -7.93
N GLU A 10 21.23 -13.42 -8.90
CA GLU A 10 20.14 -14.03 -9.68
C GLU A 10 19.25 -14.92 -8.80
N ASP A 11 19.88 -15.69 -7.91
CA ASP A 11 19.18 -16.59 -6.98
C ASP A 11 18.65 -15.86 -5.74
N ASN A 12 18.90 -14.55 -5.60
CA ASN A 12 18.53 -13.71 -4.45
C ASN A 12 18.92 -14.34 -3.08
N CYS A 13 20.09 -14.98 -3.05
CA CYS A 13 20.58 -15.70 -1.87
C CYS A 13 21.16 -14.73 -0.83
N ARG A 14 20.79 -14.91 0.45
CA ARG A 14 21.30 -14.10 1.57
C ARG A 14 22.57 -14.70 2.17
N ASN A 15 23.65 -14.69 1.38
CA ASN A 15 24.97 -15.20 1.76
C ASN A 15 25.93 -14.04 2.10
N SER A 16 25.55 -13.19 3.05
CA SER A 16 26.20 -11.88 3.25
C SER A 16 27.67 -11.98 3.64
N GLU A 17 28.06 -12.93 4.50
CA GLU A 17 29.48 -13.16 4.85
C GLU A 17 30.32 -13.53 3.64
N GLN A 18 29.89 -14.53 2.85
CA GLN A 18 30.64 -14.98 1.68
C GLN A 18 30.66 -13.94 0.55
N ILE A 19 29.60 -13.12 0.44
CA ILE A 19 29.57 -11.99 -0.50
C ILE A 19 30.60 -10.93 -0.10
N VAL A 20 30.73 -10.65 1.20
CA VAL A 20 31.74 -9.71 1.70
C VAL A 20 33.14 -10.25 1.41
N ASP A 21 33.46 -11.49 1.81
CA ASP A 21 34.80 -12.05 1.63
C ASP A 21 35.23 -12.07 0.15
N VAL A 22 34.39 -12.66 -0.71
CA VAL A 22 34.70 -12.78 -2.15
C VAL A 22 34.64 -11.43 -2.85
N GLY A 23 33.76 -10.53 -2.40
CA GLY A 23 33.56 -9.23 -3.01
C GLY A 23 34.66 -8.23 -2.66
N GLU A 24 35.12 -8.23 -1.41
CA GLU A 24 36.22 -7.40 -0.93
C GLU A 24 37.51 -7.76 -1.68
N GLU A 25 37.86 -9.05 -1.77
CA GLU A 25 39.01 -9.55 -2.56
C GLU A 25 38.91 -9.17 -4.05
N LEU A 26 37.70 -9.29 -4.63
CA LEU A 26 37.50 -8.99 -6.04
C LEU A 26 37.63 -7.48 -6.33
N ILE A 27 37.18 -6.62 -5.41
CA ILE A 27 37.30 -5.17 -5.52
C ILE A 27 38.76 -4.75 -5.32
N SER A 28 39.47 -5.30 -4.33
CA SER A 28 40.85 -4.91 -4.03
C SER A 28 41.85 -5.35 -5.09
N GLU A 29 41.73 -6.57 -5.60
CA GLU A 29 42.76 -7.19 -6.44
C GLU A 29 42.43 -7.20 -7.94
N HIS A 30 41.14 -7.13 -8.28
CA HIS A 30 40.69 -7.43 -9.64
C HIS A 30 39.78 -6.36 -10.25
N ALA A 31 39.63 -5.19 -9.62
CA ALA A 31 38.75 -4.12 -10.08
C ALA A 31 38.88 -3.79 -11.58
N SER A 32 40.12 -3.66 -12.08
CA SER A 32 40.40 -3.29 -13.48
C SER A 32 39.89 -4.31 -14.51
N LYS A 33 39.72 -5.58 -14.12
CA LYS A 33 39.25 -6.67 -15.00
C LYS A 33 37.73 -6.82 -15.02
N LEU A 34 37.01 -6.11 -14.17
CA LEU A 34 35.56 -6.28 -14.02
C LEU A 34 34.75 -5.51 -15.06
N GLY A 35 35.31 -4.43 -15.63
CA GLY A 35 34.58 -3.53 -16.51
C GLY A 35 33.37 -2.94 -15.80
N ASP A 36 32.26 -2.81 -16.52
CA ASP A 36 31.01 -2.21 -16.00
C ASP A 36 30.34 -3.03 -14.88
N ASP A 37 30.65 -4.33 -14.77
CA ASP A 37 30.10 -5.18 -13.72
C ASP A 37 30.58 -4.78 -12.31
N ILE A 38 31.65 -3.98 -12.22
CA ILE A 38 32.22 -3.51 -10.95
C ILE A 38 31.18 -2.75 -10.11
N TRP A 39 30.31 -1.97 -10.74
CA TRP A 39 29.33 -1.14 -10.03
C TRP A 39 28.23 -1.97 -9.38
N ILE A 40 27.78 -3.02 -10.06
CA ILE A 40 26.78 -3.93 -9.50
C ILE A 40 27.42 -4.75 -8.36
N ILE A 41 28.71 -5.08 -8.47
CA ILE A 41 29.48 -5.75 -7.40
C ILE A 41 29.61 -4.82 -6.19
N TYR A 42 29.98 -3.55 -6.37
CA TYR A 42 30.02 -2.58 -5.29
C TYR A 42 28.69 -2.48 -4.54
N GLU A 43 27.56 -2.42 -5.25
CA GLU A 43 26.25 -2.40 -4.60
C GLU A 43 25.95 -3.69 -3.83
N GLN A 44 26.26 -4.85 -4.43
CA GLN A 44 26.04 -6.15 -3.79
C GLN A 44 26.87 -6.29 -2.50
N VAL A 45 28.14 -5.92 -2.57
CA VAL A 45 29.06 -5.93 -1.42
C VAL A 45 28.62 -4.94 -0.36
N MET A 46 28.19 -3.73 -0.74
CA MET A 46 27.68 -2.73 0.19
C MET A 46 26.49 -3.26 1.01
N ILE A 47 25.51 -3.88 0.35
CA ILE A 47 24.33 -4.44 1.03
C ILE A 47 24.73 -5.57 1.97
N ALA A 48 25.60 -6.48 1.52
CA ALA A 48 26.08 -7.58 2.36
C ALA A 48 26.93 -7.09 3.54
N ALA A 49 27.75 -6.06 3.35
CA ALA A 49 28.55 -5.44 4.39
C ALA A 49 27.67 -4.81 5.49
N LEU A 50 26.54 -4.18 5.12
CA LEU A 50 25.57 -3.70 6.11
C LEU A 50 24.97 -4.85 6.93
N ASP A 51 24.59 -5.96 6.30
CA ASP A 51 24.08 -7.15 6.99
C ASP A 51 25.13 -7.73 7.97
N CYS A 52 26.41 -7.66 7.61
CA CYS A 52 27.53 -8.13 8.45
C CYS A 52 28.07 -7.06 9.42
N SER A 53 27.42 -5.90 9.54
CA SER A 53 27.88 -4.77 10.36
C SER A 53 29.31 -4.27 10.04
N ARG A 54 29.80 -4.51 8.83
CA ARG A 54 31.08 -4.00 8.27
C ARG A 54 30.85 -2.61 7.65
N ASP A 55 30.60 -1.60 8.48
CA ASP A 55 30.32 -0.23 8.01
C ASP A 55 31.51 0.41 7.26
N ASP A 56 32.74 -0.01 7.58
CA ASP A 56 33.98 0.37 6.90
C ASP A 56 33.91 0.06 5.39
N LEU A 57 33.56 -1.18 5.06
CA LEU A 57 33.44 -1.64 3.70
C LEU A 57 32.20 -1.04 3.02
N ALA A 58 31.07 -1.00 3.73
CA ALA A 58 29.83 -0.41 3.21
C ALA A 58 30.01 1.07 2.83
N LEU A 59 30.72 1.85 3.67
CA LEU A 59 31.04 3.25 3.41
C LEU A 59 31.95 3.39 2.19
N THR A 60 32.98 2.56 2.08
CA THR A 60 33.91 2.56 0.93
C THR A 60 33.17 2.31 -0.37
N CYS A 61 32.35 1.25 -0.43
CA CYS A 61 31.54 0.94 -1.61
C CYS A 61 30.56 2.07 -1.94
N LEU A 62 29.91 2.66 -0.94
CA LEU A 62 28.98 3.77 -1.14
C LEU A 62 29.66 5.04 -1.69
N GLN A 63 30.89 5.34 -1.25
CA GLN A 63 31.65 6.49 -1.75
C GLN A 63 32.00 6.33 -3.23
N GLU A 64 32.47 5.15 -3.64
CA GLU A 64 32.76 4.86 -5.05
C GLU A 64 31.50 4.95 -5.93
N LEU A 65 30.38 4.39 -5.46
CA LEU A 65 29.11 4.49 -6.17
C LEU A 65 28.61 5.94 -6.30
N ARG A 66 28.80 6.78 -5.27
CA ARG A 66 28.43 8.21 -5.32
C ARG A 66 29.31 9.01 -6.26
N LYS A 67 30.60 8.71 -6.34
CA LYS A 67 31.52 9.37 -7.29
C LYS A 67 31.10 9.08 -8.73
N GLN A 68 30.75 7.83 -9.01
CA GLN A 68 30.36 7.42 -10.35
C GLN A 68 28.92 7.85 -10.72
N PHE A 69 27.99 7.83 -9.78
CA PHE A 69 26.56 8.09 -10.02
C PHE A 69 25.96 9.09 -9.00
N PRO A 70 26.37 10.37 -9.04
CA PRO A 70 26.03 11.36 -8.00
C PRO A 70 24.51 11.59 -7.85
N ASP A 71 23.74 11.54 -8.94
CA ASP A 71 22.29 11.83 -8.92
C ASP A 71 21.41 10.57 -8.87
N SER A 72 21.99 9.39 -8.83
CA SER A 72 21.24 8.14 -8.90
C SER A 72 20.38 7.90 -7.65
N HIS A 73 19.06 7.75 -7.85
CA HIS A 73 18.14 7.32 -6.78
C HIS A 73 18.53 5.99 -6.16
N ARG A 74 19.14 5.09 -6.94
CA ARG A 74 19.63 3.80 -6.46
C ARG A 74 20.73 4.00 -5.41
N VAL A 75 21.67 4.90 -5.68
CA VAL A 75 22.76 5.25 -4.74
C VAL A 75 22.22 6.05 -3.55
N LYS A 76 21.31 7.01 -3.77
CA LYS A 76 20.61 7.71 -2.68
C LYS A 76 19.91 6.71 -1.75
N ARG A 77 19.25 5.67 -2.27
CA ARG A 77 18.62 4.62 -1.45
C ARG A 77 19.63 3.85 -0.61
N LEU A 78 20.80 3.48 -1.15
CA LEU A 78 21.87 2.81 -0.40
C LEU A 78 22.40 3.68 0.75
N ALA A 79 22.54 5.00 0.53
CA ALA A 79 22.88 5.92 1.61
C ALA A 79 21.85 5.92 2.73
N GLY A 80 20.55 5.87 2.39
CA GLY A 80 19.48 5.68 3.36
C GLY A 80 19.58 4.35 4.13
N MET A 81 19.93 3.26 3.44
CA MET A 81 20.08 1.94 4.08
C MET A 81 21.22 1.92 5.10
N ARG A 82 22.31 2.65 4.82
CA ARG A 82 23.40 2.82 5.78
C ARG A 82 22.95 3.63 7.00
N LEU A 83 22.16 4.70 6.81
CA LEU A 83 21.59 5.46 7.94
C LEU A 83 20.68 4.58 8.81
N GLU A 84 19.91 3.68 8.20
CA GLU A 84 19.10 2.69 8.93
C GLU A 84 19.96 1.73 9.75
N ALA A 85 21.05 1.19 9.16
CA ALA A 85 21.96 0.29 9.85
C ALA A 85 22.69 0.97 11.03
N LEU A 86 22.88 2.29 10.95
CA LEU A 86 23.42 3.13 12.03
C LEU A 86 22.36 3.61 13.03
N GLU A 87 21.12 3.12 12.93
CA GLU A 87 19.97 3.50 13.76
C GLU A 87 19.62 5.00 13.71
N ARG A 88 20.11 5.73 12.71
CA ARG A 88 19.83 7.16 12.48
C ARG A 88 18.51 7.33 11.73
N TYR A 89 17.44 6.82 12.32
CA TYR A 89 16.14 6.68 11.67
C TYR A 89 15.52 8.01 11.21
N ASP A 90 15.67 9.08 11.99
CA ASP A 90 15.10 10.38 11.64
C ASP A 90 15.77 10.97 10.39
N GLU A 91 17.08 10.76 10.24
CA GLU A 91 17.83 11.18 9.06
C GLU A 91 17.51 10.28 7.86
N ALA A 92 17.39 8.98 8.07
CA ALA A 92 16.97 8.04 7.04
C ALA A 92 15.56 8.38 6.50
N SER A 93 14.62 8.72 7.38
CA SER A 93 13.26 9.15 7.00
C SER A 93 13.29 10.42 6.15
N LYS A 94 13.98 11.48 6.59
CA LYS A 94 14.13 12.71 5.79
C LYS A 94 14.78 12.46 4.44
N HIS A 95 15.77 11.56 4.40
CA HIS A 95 16.46 11.19 3.17
C HIS A 95 15.54 10.45 2.20
N TYR A 96 14.71 9.52 2.70
CA TYR A 96 13.71 8.84 1.87
C TYR A 96 12.59 9.77 1.40
N ASP A 97 12.19 10.74 2.23
CA ASP A 97 11.22 11.75 1.82
C ASP A 97 11.72 12.62 0.67
N ALA A 98 12.99 13.02 0.71
CA ALA A 98 13.61 13.74 -0.40
C ALA A 98 13.62 12.91 -1.70
N ILE A 99 13.90 11.60 -1.61
CA ILE A 99 13.82 10.69 -2.77
C ILE A 99 12.38 10.61 -3.30
N LEU A 100 11.39 10.51 -2.42
CA LEU A 100 9.97 10.38 -2.80
C LEU A 100 9.34 11.69 -3.27
N GLN A 101 9.90 12.83 -2.89
CA GLN A 101 9.50 14.14 -3.41
C GLN A 101 9.96 14.31 -4.87
N ASP A 102 11.18 13.84 -5.18
CA ASP A 102 11.78 13.87 -6.51
C ASP A 102 11.17 12.77 -7.43
N ASP A 103 10.99 11.56 -6.90
CA ASP A 103 10.30 10.44 -7.57
C ASP A 103 9.21 9.82 -6.67
N PRO A 104 7.96 10.29 -6.77
CA PRO A 104 6.84 9.77 -5.99
C PRO A 104 6.49 8.29 -6.26
N THR A 105 7.00 7.72 -7.36
CA THR A 105 6.77 6.34 -7.79
C THR A 105 7.85 5.37 -7.32
N ASN A 106 8.87 5.86 -6.60
CA ASN A 106 9.97 5.04 -6.10
C ASN A 106 9.52 4.05 -5.01
N THR A 107 9.05 2.87 -5.43
CA THR A 107 8.52 1.84 -4.53
C THR A 107 9.60 1.30 -3.58
N ALA A 108 10.87 1.28 -3.99
CA ALA A 108 11.98 0.81 -3.18
C ALA A 108 12.24 1.76 -1.98
N ALA A 109 12.31 3.07 -2.22
CA ALA A 109 12.45 4.07 -1.16
C ALA A 109 11.24 4.05 -0.21
N ARG A 110 10.01 3.97 -0.75
CA ARG A 110 8.78 3.89 0.05
C ARG A 110 8.79 2.67 0.98
N LYS A 111 9.17 1.49 0.48
CA LYS A 111 9.27 0.26 1.31
C LYS A 111 10.25 0.42 2.46
N ARG A 112 11.40 1.08 2.24
CA ARG A 112 12.37 1.36 3.31
C ARG A 112 11.80 2.33 4.35
N LYS A 113 11.15 3.42 3.92
CA LYS A 113 10.45 4.35 4.84
C LYS A 113 9.41 3.63 5.71
N ILE A 114 8.58 2.78 5.11
CA ILE A 114 7.59 1.97 5.84
C ILE A 114 8.28 1.03 6.84
N SER A 115 9.39 0.40 6.45
CA SER A 115 10.18 -0.47 7.34
C SER A 115 10.69 0.29 8.56
N ILE A 116 11.21 1.51 8.38
CA ILE A 116 11.64 2.39 9.48
C ILE A 116 10.47 2.73 10.40
N LEU A 117 9.33 3.15 9.85
CA LEU A 117 8.15 3.51 10.64
C LEU A 117 7.67 2.33 11.48
N LYS A 118 7.71 1.10 10.93
CA LYS A 118 7.42 -0.12 11.67
C LYS A 118 8.44 -0.39 12.77
N ALA A 119 9.74 -0.24 12.49
CA ALA A 119 10.80 -0.43 13.49
C ALA A 119 10.68 0.57 14.65
N GLN A 120 10.24 1.80 14.39
CA GLN A 120 9.97 2.83 15.40
C GLN A 120 8.62 2.64 16.13
N GLY A 121 7.82 1.62 15.79
CA GLY A 121 6.48 1.39 16.35
C GLY A 121 5.39 2.36 15.84
N LYS A 122 5.70 3.21 14.85
CA LYS A 122 4.78 4.17 14.23
C LYS A 122 3.87 3.48 13.19
N ASN A 123 3.11 2.49 13.64
CA ASN A 123 2.29 1.63 12.77
C ASN A 123 1.21 2.42 12.00
N SER A 124 0.59 3.43 12.61
CA SER A 124 -0.40 4.29 11.96
C SER A 124 0.19 5.07 10.78
N GLU A 125 1.39 5.61 10.93
CA GLU A 125 2.10 6.32 9.86
C GLU A 125 2.53 5.35 8.76
N ALA A 126 3.01 4.15 9.10
CA ALA A 126 3.36 3.11 8.14
C ALA A 126 2.15 2.69 7.27
N ILE A 127 0.97 2.53 7.90
CA ILE A 127 -0.28 2.23 7.20
C ILE A 127 -0.66 3.36 6.25
N ARG A 128 -0.50 4.63 6.68
CA ARG A 128 -0.76 5.79 5.82
C ARG A 128 0.17 5.83 4.62
N GLU A 129 1.45 5.52 4.79
CA GLU A 129 2.46 5.50 3.71
C GLU A 129 2.25 4.36 2.70
N LEU A 130 1.76 3.20 3.17
CA LEU A 130 1.34 2.09 2.33
C LEU A 130 0.12 2.42 1.49
N ASN A 131 -0.78 3.20 2.06
CA ASN A 131 -2.09 3.48 1.51
C ASN A 131 -2.15 4.87 0.88
N ASP A 132 -1.46 5.05 -0.25
CA ASP A 132 -1.65 6.23 -1.10
C ASP A 132 -2.97 6.11 -1.88
N TYR A 133 -4.08 6.15 -1.13
CA TYR A 133 -5.43 6.11 -1.67
C TYR A 133 -5.68 7.28 -2.64
N GLY A 134 -4.91 8.37 -2.54
CA GLY A 134 -4.95 9.49 -3.47
C GLY A 134 -4.56 9.07 -4.87
N LYS A 135 -3.39 8.45 -5.03
CA LYS A 135 -2.95 7.92 -6.32
C LYS A 135 -3.83 6.78 -6.83
N ALA A 136 -4.27 5.89 -5.94
CA ALA A 136 -5.17 4.80 -6.32
C ALA A 136 -6.49 5.36 -6.90
N ALA A 137 -7.07 6.39 -6.26
CA ALA A 137 -8.26 7.07 -6.76
C ALA A 137 -8.03 7.70 -8.14
N PHE A 138 -6.89 8.36 -8.35
CA PHE A 138 -6.53 8.97 -9.63
C PHE A 138 -6.41 7.91 -10.77
N CYS A 139 -5.75 6.78 -10.51
CA CYS A 139 -5.68 5.69 -11.49
C CYS A 139 -7.06 5.11 -11.81
N LEU A 140 -7.93 4.98 -10.81
CA LEU A 140 -9.30 4.49 -10.99
C LEU A 140 -10.18 5.48 -11.76
N GLU A 141 -9.94 6.78 -11.64
CA GLU A 141 -10.61 7.81 -12.46
C GLU A 141 -10.31 7.60 -13.95
N GLU A 142 -9.06 7.36 -14.32
CA GLU A 142 -8.67 7.04 -15.70
C GLU A 142 -9.37 5.76 -16.21
N LEU A 143 -9.42 4.72 -15.39
CA LEU A 143 -10.11 3.46 -15.73
C LEU A 143 -11.62 3.67 -15.90
N MET A 144 -12.26 4.49 -15.07
CA MET A 144 -13.68 4.83 -15.22
C MET A 144 -13.95 5.68 -16.46
N MET A 145 -13.07 6.61 -16.81
CA MET A 145 -13.22 7.43 -18.02
C MET A 145 -13.08 6.60 -19.29
N THR A 146 -12.14 5.66 -19.32
CA THR A 146 -11.93 4.76 -20.46
C THR A 146 -13.01 3.69 -20.57
N ASN A 147 -13.62 3.27 -19.44
CA ASN A 147 -14.61 2.19 -19.39
C ASN A 147 -15.81 2.54 -18.49
N PRO A 148 -16.68 3.50 -18.89
CA PRO A 148 -17.72 4.06 -18.03
C PRO A 148 -18.85 3.09 -17.65
N HIS A 149 -18.97 1.97 -18.37
CA HIS A 149 -19.97 0.93 -18.11
C HIS A 149 -19.44 -0.23 -17.25
N ASN A 150 -18.17 -0.22 -16.86
CA ASN A 150 -17.60 -1.25 -16.01
C ASN A 150 -17.93 -0.97 -14.53
N HIS A 151 -18.81 -1.79 -13.95
CA HIS A 151 -19.22 -1.62 -12.56
C HIS A 151 -18.08 -1.77 -11.54
N LEU A 152 -17.04 -2.54 -11.88
CA LEU A 152 -15.94 -2.86 -10.96
C LEU A 152 -15.11 -1.61 -10.65
N TYR A 153 -14.86 -0.75 -11.64
CA TYR A 153 -14.07 0.45 -11.43
C TYR A 153 -14.82 1.48 -10.56
N CYS A 154 -16.14 1.62 -10.76
CA CYS A 154 -16.97 2.44 -9.88
C CYS A 154 -17.01 1.91 -8.43
N GLU A 155 -17.09 0.59 -8.26
CA GLU A 155 -17.03 -0.08 -6.95
C GLU A 155 -15.68 0.18 -6.26
N GLN A 156 -14.56 -0.13 -6.92
CA GLN A 156 -13.22 0.05 -6.36
C GLN A 156 -12.93 1.51 -6.04
N TYR A 157 -13.34 2.44 -6.91
CA TYR A 157 -13.23 3.87 -6.63
C TYR A 157 -14.03 4.26 -5.39
N ALA A 158 -15.26 3.76 -5.24
CA ALA A 158 -16.08 4.01 -4.07
C ALA A 158 -15.46 3.47 -2.78
N GLU A 159 -14.81 2.30 -2.80
CA GLU A 159 -14.09 1.72 -1.67
C GLU A 159 -12.87 2.57 -1.28
N VAL A 160 -12.10 3.03 -2.27
CA VAL A 160 -10.96 3.92 -2.03
C VAL A 160 -11.43 5.24 -1.40
N LYS A 161 -12.49 5.86 -1.92
CA LYS A 161 -13.08 7.07 -1.33
C LYS A 161 -13.65 6.83 0.06
N TYR A 162 -14.30 5.69 0.30
CA TYR A 162 -14.79 5.33 1.64
C TYR A 162 -13.62 5.29 2.64
N THR A 163 -12.51 4.68 2.23
CA THR A 163 -11.32 4.48 3.07
C THR A 163 -10.55 5.78 3.32
N GLN A 164 -10.54 6.71 2.35
CA GLN A 164 -10.01 8.06 2.56
C GLN A 164 -10.75 8.81 3.67
N GLY A 165 -12.01 8.49 3.92
CA GLY A 165 -12.81 9.07 4.98
C GLY A 165 -13.06 10.58 4.80
N GLY A 166 -13.73 11.18 5.78
CA GLY A 166 -14.24 12.55 5.65
C GLY A 166 -15.58 12.60 4.92
N LEU A 167 -16.40 13.60 5.27
CA LEU A 167 -17.80 13.66 4.82
C LEU A 167 -17.92 13.75 3.29
N GLU A 168 -17.07 14.53 2.65
CA GLU A 168 -17.06 14.71 1.19
C GLU A 168 -16.73 13.40 0.46
N ASN A 169 -15.71 12.65 0.93
CA ASN A 169 -15.35 11.38 0.31
C ASN A 169 -16.39 10.29 0.62
N LEU A 170 -17.04 10.31 1.78
CA LEU A 170 -18.15 9.41 2.09
C LEU A 170 -19.34 9.66 1.15
N GLU A 171 -19.66 10.93 0.86
CA GLU A 171 -20.71 11.26 -0.10
C GLU A 171 -20.36 10.83 -1.53
N LEU A 172 -19.11 11.00 -1.95
CA LEU A 172 -18.62 10.49 -3.23
C LEU A 172 -18.72 8.96 -3.26
N SER A 173 -18.18 8.28 -2.26
CA SER A 173 -18.23 6.83 -2.11
C SER A 173 -19.65 6.30 -2.26
N ARG A 174 -20.63 6.88 -1.54
CA ARG A 174 -22.05 6.52 -1.66
C ARG A 174 -22.58 6.67 -3.09
N LYS A 175 -22.25 7.76 -3.78
CA LYS A 175 -22.67 8.02 -5.17
C LYS A 175 -22.10 6.97 -6.12
N TYR A 176 -20.82 6.64 -5.99
CA TYR A 176 -20.15 5.67 -6.86
C TYR A 176 -20.56 4.21 -6.55
N PHE A 177 -20.84 3.86 -5.29
CA PHE A 177 -21.49 2.58 -4.98
C PHE A 177 -22.89 2.48 -5.60
N ALA A 178 -23.68 3.55 -5.54
CA ALA A 178 -24.98 3.59 -6.23
C ALA A 178 -24.82 3.47 -7.75
N GLN A 179 -23.81 4.10 -8.35
CA GLN A 179 -23.51 3.95 -9.78
C GLN A 179 -23.10 2.51 -10.14
N ALA A 180 -22.24 1.89 -9.34
CA ALA A 180 -21.85 0.49 -9.51
C ALA A 180 -23.08 -0.44 -9.44
N LEU A 181 -24.03 -0.18 -8.55
CA LEU A 181 -25.29 -0.92 -8.46
C LEU A 181 -26.24 -0.68 -9.65
N ARG A 182 -26.22 0.52 -10.24
CA ARG A 182 -26.97 0.79 -11.48
C ARG A 182 -26.39 0.00 -12.66
N LEU A 183 -25.08 -0.17 -12.71
CA LEU A 183 -24.40 -0.96 -13.74
C LEU A 183 -24.54 -2.47 -13.49
N ASN A 184 -24.46 -2.92 -12.23
CA ASN A 184 -24.64 -4.31 -11.83
C ASN A 184 -25.38 -4.40 -10.47
N ASN A 185 -26.68 -4.69 -10.53
CA ASN A 185 -27.55 -4.78 -9.35
C ASN A 185 -27.32 -6.02 -8.47
N ARG A 186 -26.48 -6.97 -8.90
CA ARG A 186 -26.10 -8.16 -8.12
C ARG A 186 -24.78 -7.99 -7.37
N ASN A 187 -24.14 -6.83 -7.50
CA ASN A 187 -22.87 -6.57 -6.86
C ASN A 187 -23.04 -6.42 -5.34
N MET A 188 -22.70 -7.49 -4.61
CA MET A 188 -22.82 -7.53 -3.16
C MET A 188 -21.89 -6.53 -2.46
N ARG A 189 -20.68 -6.32 -2.99
CA ARG A 189 -19.73 -5.33 -2.45
C ARG A 189 -20.30 -3.92 -2.54
N ALA A 190 -20.87 -3.57 -3.69
CA ALA A 190 -21.51 -2.27 -3.85
C ALA A 190 -22.78 -2.10 -2.99
N LEU A 191 -23.53 -3.18 -2.72
CA LEU A 191 -24.68 -3.16 -1.79
C LEU A 191 -24.24 -2.85 -0.35
N PHE A 192 -23.23 -3.57 0.15
CA PHE A 192 -22.66 -3.30 1.47
C PHE A 192 -22.01 -1.92 1.53
N GLY A 193 -21.25 -1.53 0.52
CA GLY A 193 -20.64 -0.21 0.42
C GLY A 193 -21.66 0.93 0.48
N LEU A 194 -22.79 0.79 -0.24
CA LEU A 194 -23.90 1.75 -0.17
C LEU A 194 -24.52 1.81 1.24
N TYR A 195 -24.77 0.66 1.86
CA TYR A 195 -25.30 0.59 3.23
C TYR A 195 -24.37 1.27 4.23
N MET A 196 -23.07 0.95 4.20
CA MET A 196 -22.06 1.47 5.12
C MET A 196 -21.86 2.98 4.95
N SER A 197 -21.71 3.45 3.71
CA SER A 197 -21.55 4.87 3.40
C SER A 197 -22.76 5.68 3.78
N ALA A 198 -23.98 5.22 3.45
CA ALA A 198 -25.20 5.91 3.82
C ALA A 198 -25.42 5.95 5.35
N SER A 199 -25.14 4.84 6.06
CA SER A 199 -25.28 4.79 7.52
C SER A 199 -24.31 5.74 8.22
N HIS A 200 -23.04 5.77 7.80
CA HIS A 200 -22.05 6.72 8.33
C HIS A 200 -22.42 8.19 8.05
N ILE A 201 -22.92 8.52 6.86
CA ILE A 201 -23.37 9.88 6.55
C ILE A 201 -24.56 10.27 7.43
N ALA A 202 -25.53 9.37 7.63
CA ALA A 202 -26.70 9.62 8.48
C ALA A 202 -26.34 9.79 9.97
N ALA A 203 -25.30 9.12 10.44
CA ALA A 203 -24.81 9.25 11.83
C ALA A 203 -24.00 10.54 12.07
N SER A 204 -23.53 11.22 11.01
CA SER A 204 -22.71 12.42 11.15
C SER A 204 -23.51 13.60 11.73
N PRO A 205 -23.02 14.31 12.77
CA PRO A 205 -23.68 15.52 13.27
C PRO A 205 -23.52 16.73 12.33
N LYS A 206 -22.63 16.63 11.33
CA LYS A 206 -22.31 17.74 10.41
C LYS A 206 -23.28 17.85 9.23
N VAL A 207 -24.17 16.88 9.02
CA VAL A 207 -25.10 16.88 7.89
C VAL A 207 -26.45 17.50 8.25
N SER A 208 -27.11 18.11 7.26
CA SER A 208 -28.46 18.63 7.45
C SER A 208 -29.47 17.52 7.74
N ALA A 209 -30.57 17.86 8.41
CA ALA A 209 -31.66 16.92 8.70
C ALA A 209 -32.22 16.24 7.43
N LYS A 210 -32.24 16.96 6.30
CA LYS A 210 -32.65 16.42 5.00
C LYS A 210 -31.67 15.32 4.53
N VAL A 211 -30.37 15.61 4.52
CA VAL A 211 -29.33 14.66 4.11
C VAL A 211 -29.33 13.43 5.03
N LYS A 212 -29.50 13.63 6.34
CA LYS A 212 -29.65 12.52 7.30
C LYS A 212 -30.83 11.61 6.95
N LYS A 213 -32.02 12.19 6.74
CA LYS A 213 -33.23 11.44 6.38
C LYS A 213 -33.09 10.69 5.05
N ASP A 214 -32.48 11.29 4.05
CA ASP A 214 -32.30 10.66 2.74
C ASP A 214 -31.29 9.50 2.81
N ASN A 215 -30.22 9.65 3.59
CA ASN A 215 -29.23 8.58 3.79
C ASN A 215 -29.77 7.43 4.64
N MET A 216 -30.62 7.69 5.63
CA MET A 216 -31.36 6.63 6.34
C MET A 216 -32.22 5.80 5.37
N LYS A 217 -32.86 6.43 4.38
CA LYS A 217 -33.62 5.70 3.34
C LYS A 217 -32.71 4.87 2.45
N TYR A 218 -31.56 5.41 2.03
CA TYR A 218 -30.60 4.64 1.23
C TYR A 218 -30.06 3.42 1.98
N ALA A 219 -29.70 3.58 3.26
CA ALA A 219 -29.26 2.49 4.11
C ALA A 219 -30.36 1.42 4.29
N ALA A 220 -31.60 1.83 4.60
CA ALA A 220 -32.72 0.91 4.74
C ALA A 220 -33.03 0.14 3.45
N TRP A 221 -32.97 0.82 2.30
CA TRP A 221 -33.13 0.18 1.00
C TRP A 221 -32.02 -0.85 0.75
N ALA A 222 -30.75 -0.49 0.98
CA ALA A 222 -29.61 -1.38 0.80
C ALA A 222 -29.70 -2.61 1.72
N ALA A 223 -30.05 -2.42 3.01
CA ALA A 223 -30.27 -3.50 3.96
C ALA A 223 -31.37 -4.47 3.49
N THR A 224 -32.46 -3.95 2.93
CA THR A 224 -33.54 -4.77 2.35
C THR A 224 -33.04 -5.62 1.17
N GLN A 225 -32.22 -5.04 0.29
CA GLN A 225 -31.63 -5.77 -0.84
C GLN A 225 -30.63 -6.83 -0.38
N ILE A 226 -29.78 -6.52 0.61
CA ILE A 226 -28.84 -7.48 1.22
C ILE A 226 -29.62 -8.66 1.80
N ASN A 227 -30.61 -8.40 2.66
CA ASN A 227 -31.44 -9.45 3.24
C ASN A 227 -32.14 -10.30 2.18
N ARG A 228 -32.65 -9.68 1.10
CA ARG A 228 -33.24 -10.41 -0.02
C ARG A 228 -32.23 -11.31 -0.73
N ALA A 229 -31.01 -10.83 -0.96
CA ALA A 229 -29.96 -11.59 -1.62
C ALA A 229 -29.53 -12.81 -0.80
N TYR A 230 -29.36 -12.65 0.52
CA TYR A 230 -29.07 -13.78 1.42
C TYR A 230 -30.22 -14.79 1.50
N LYS A 231 -31.48 -14.32 1.52
CA LYS A 231 -32.68 -15.20 1.44
C LYS A 231 -32.72 -16.02 0.15
N LEU A 232 -32.30 -15.44 -0.98
CA LEU A 232 -32.28 -16.12 -2.28
C LEU A 232 -31.10 -17.09 -2.38
N ALA A 233 -29.91 -16.70 -1.94
CA ALA A 233 -28.72 -17.55 -1.90
C ALA A 233 -28.90 -18.74 -0.95
N GLY A 234 -29.72 -18.57 0.11
CA GLY A 234 -29.98 -19.60 1.12
C GLY A 234 -31.02 -20.66 0.78
N ARG A 235 -31.62 -20.64 -0.43
CA ARG A 235 -32.50 -21.72 -0.90
C ARG A 235 -31.66 -22.95 -1.28
N GLY A 236 -31.24 -23.74 -0.28
CA GLY A 236 -30.57 -25.02 -0.55
C GLY A 236 -29.92 -25.75 0.63
N THR A 237 -29.59 -25.10 1.76
CA THR A 237 -28.80 -25.75 2.84
C THR A 237 -29.19 -25.30 4.26
N LYS A 238 -29.19 -26.23 5.22
CA LYS A 238 -29.59 -26.01 6.63
C LYS A 238 -28.67 -25.06 7.42
N GLU A 239 -27.43 -24.84 6.97
CA GLU A 239 -26.45 -23.95 7.61
C GLU A 239 -26.81 -22.44 7.51
N ASN A 240 -27.75 -22.07 6.64
CA ASN A 240 -28.02 -20.66 6.31
C ASN A 240 -28.84 -19.86 7.35
N LYS A 241 -29.48 -20.49 8.34
CA LYS A 241 -30.22 -19.76 9.37
C LYS A 241 -29.31 -18.91 10.26
N TYR A 242 -28.10 -19.40 10.55
CA TYR A 242 -27.12 -18.67 11.37
C TYR A 242 -26.51 -17.49 10.61
N SER A 243 -26.18 -17.66 9.33
CA SER A 243 -25.67 -16.58 8.48
C SER A 243 -26.67 -15.45 8.29
N MET A 244 -27.96 -15.78 8.12
CA MET A 244 -29.03 -14.78 8.03
C MET A 244 -29.18 -13.97 9.33
N LYS A 245 -29.23 -14.66 10.48
CA LYS A 245 -29.33 -13.99 11.79
C LYS A 245 -28.12 -13.10 12.06
N ALA A 246 -26.92 -13.55 11.72
CA ALA A 246 -25.70 -12.76 11.86
C ALA A 246 -25.70 -11.50 10.98
N VAL A 247 -26.22 -11.58 9.74
CA VAL A 247 -26.36 -10.42 8.85
C VAL A 247 -27.41 -9.45 9.37
N GLU A 248 -28.56 -9.94 9.83
CA GLU A 248 -29.62 -9.11 10.44
C GLU A 248 -29.09 -8.40 11.71
N GLU A 249 -28.47 -9.13 12.63
CA GLU A 249 -27.84 -8.57 13.85
C GLU A 249 -26.73 -7.56 13.51
N MET A 250 -25.91 -7.84 12.50
CA MET A 250 -24.87 -6.92 12.04
C MET A 250 -25.49 -5.62 11.49
N LEU A 251 -26.52 -5.70 10.63
CA LEU A 251 -27.20 -4.54 10.08
C LEU A 251 -27.98 -3.74 11.15
N GLU A 252 -28.47 -4.38 12.20
CA GLU A 252 -29.12 -3.71 13.33
C GLU A 252 -28.10 -3.01 14.23
N SER A 253 -27.00 -3.69 14.59
CA SER A 253 -25.93 -3.13 15.43
C SER A 253 -25.35 -1.83 14.86
N MET A 254 -25.22 -1.75 13.53
CA MET A 254 -24.73 -0.57 12.82
C MET A 254 -25.77 0.55 12.66
N GLN A 255 -27.06 0.27 12.91
CA GLN A 255 -28.09 1.30 13.04
C GLN A 255 -28.17 1.85 14.48
N ILE A 256 -27.79 1.06 15.49
CA ILE A 256 -27.97 1.38 16.92
C ILE A 256 -26.94 2.40 17.46
N THR A 257 -25.84 2.68 16.75
CA THR A 257 -24.98 3.85 17.04
C THR A 257 -25.68 5.21 16.82
N MET A 258 -26.98 5.20 16.48
CA MET A 258 -27.83 6.39 16.34
C MET A 258 -28.78 6.64 17.52
N SER A 259 -28.52 6.06 18.70
CA SER A 259 -29.25 6.35 19.95
C SER A 259 -28.65 7.56 20.67
#